data_AF-A0A2T5C7M9-F1
#
_entry.id   AF-A0A2T5C7M9-F1
#
_cell.length_a   1.000
_cell.length_b   1.000
_cell.length_c   1.000
_cell.angle_alpha   90.00
_cell.angle_beta   90.00
_cell.angle_gamma   90.00
#
_symmetry.space_group_name_H-M   'P 1'
#
loop_
_entity.id
_entity.type
_entity.pdbx_description
1 polymer ?
#
loop_
_entity_poly.entity_id
_entity_poly.type
_entity_poly.pdbx_seq_one_letter_code
_entity_poly.pdbx_strand_id
1 'polypeptide(L)'
;MERTWLVGFSREHAGVMRAALTLGLELCDLKIDFVCEMFSARHGGNVEGESRMAERFDRKPDDPACPALREAFARLIQSGTPAPASAEEINDLATCREKIVAAFRDDESRASVALSTPELAGLRTACELYARLAIGQGWAAAGYLGCPEDAAQAAHAFDQRFREILFPELRSDAYYGINSQLVHDNARVAWDILQVIRRHLAFNALGKVVGQDKRDVRTMKGPEFDDPMQRSRLELIRCVPENS
;
A
#
# COMPACT_ATOMS: atom_id res chain seq x y z
N MET A 1 23.67 9.41 -10.93
CA MET A 1 23.68 7.94 -11.05
C MET A 1 22.48 7.45 -10.27
N GLU A 2 21.54 6.81 -10.94
CA GLU A 2 20.30 6.35 -10.31
C GLU A 2 20.63 5.22 -9.32
N ARG A 3 20.11 5.32 -8.09
CA ARG A 3 20.42 4.37 -7.01
C ARG A 3 19.49 3.16 -7.11
N THR A 4 20.08 1.97 -7.20
CA THR A 4 19.39 0.69 -7.13
C THR A 4 19.38 0.17 -5.70
N TRP A 5 18.29 -0.51 -5.35
CA TRP A 5 17.98 -1.05 -4.04
C TRP A 5 17.74 -2.54 -4.13
N LEU A 6 18.51 -3.32 -3.38
CA LEU A 6 18.28 -4.74 -3.21
C LEU A 6 17.23 -4.93 -2.11
N VAL A 7 16.05 -5.41 -2.51
CA VAL A 7 14.95 -5.73 -1.60
C VAL A 7 14.86 -7.24 -1.44
N GLY A 8 15.22 -7.75 -0.26
CA GLY A 8 15.09 -9.17 0.11
C GLY A 8 13.82 -9.43 0.92
N PHE A 9 13.10 -10.52 0.66
CA PHE A 9 11.77 -10.78 1.22
C PHE A 9 11.41 -12.28 1.26
N SER A 10 10.43 -12.64 2.11
CA SER A 10 9.88 -14.01 2.16
C SER A 10 8.71 -14.24 1.19
N ARG A 11 8.21 -15.48 1.09
CA ARG A 11 6.99 -15.82 0.33
C ARG A 11 5.76 -15.01 0.73
N GLU A 12 5.56 -14.81 2.03
CA GLU A 12 4.43 -14.03 2.57
C GLU A 12 4.50 -12.58 2.11
N HIS A 13 5.66 -11.93 2.30
CA HIS A 13 5.90 -10.56 1.86
C HIS A 13 5.66 -10.41 0.35
N ALA A 14 6.11 -11.37 -0.47
CA ALA A 14 5.87 -11.34 -1.91
C ALA A 14 4.37 -11.34 -2.27
N GLY A 15 3.55 -12.09 -1.53
CA GLY A 15 2.09 -12.08 -1.71
C GLY A 15 1.49 -10.70 -1.42
N VAL A 16 1.88 -10.09 -0.30
CA VAL A 16 1.40 -8.77 0.11
C VAL A 16 1.85 -7.67 -0.84
N MET A 17 3.12 -7.66 -1.25
CA MET A 17 3.64 -6.71 -2.23
C MET A 17 2.91 -6.81 -3.57
N ARG A 18 2.63 -8.03 -4.04
CA ARG A 18 1.84 -8.24 -5.27
C ARG A 18 0.43 -7.69 -5.14
N ALA A 19 -0.25 -7.96 -4.02
CA ALA A 19 -1.60 -7.44 -3.79
C ALA A 19 -1.62 -5.91 -3.76
N ALA A 20 -0.67 -5.30 -3.05
CA ALA A 20 -0.51 -3.85 -3.00
C ALA A 20 -0.21 -3.22 -4.38
N LEU A 21 0.70 -3.80 -5.15
CA LEU A 21 1.03 -3.31 -6.49
C LEU A 21 -0.13 -3.46 -7.48
N THR A 22 -0.87 -4.56 -7.43
CA THR A 22 -2.09 -4.72 -8.23
C THR A 22 -3.13 -3.67 -7.84
N LEU A 23 -3.35 -3.43 -6.54
CA LEU A 23 -4.22 -2.35 -6.06
C LEU A 23 -3.80 -1.00 -6.63
N GLY A 24 -2.51 -0.70 -6.58
CA GLY A 24 -1.97 0.54 -7.12
C GLY A 24 -2.23 0.69 -8.62
N LEU A 25 -1.95 -0.35 -9.42
CA LEU A 25 -2.13 -0.34 -10.87
C LEU A 25 -3.59 -0.18 -11.28
N GLU A 26 -4.52 -0.92 -10.66
CA GLU A 26 -5.94 -0.86 -11.01
C GLU A 26 -6.57 0.49 -10.64
N LEU A 27 -6.12 1.11 -9.53
CA LEU A 27 -6.52 2.47 -9.17
C LEU A 27 -5.94 3.52 -10.11
N CYS A 28 -4.67 3.36 -10.55
CA CYS A 28 -4.06 4.22 -11.57
C CYS A 28 -4.82 4.16 -12.90
N ASP A 29 -5.32 2.98 -13.28
CA ASP A 29 -6.13 2.73 -14.48
C ASP A 29 -7.58 3.24 -14.38
N LEU A 30 -7.95 3.90 -13.27
CA LEU A 30 -9.29 4.38 -12.97
C LEU A 30 -10.34 3.24 -12.83
N LYS A 31 -9.92 2.01 -12.50
CA LYS A 31 -10.78 0.83 -12.42
C LYS A 31 -11.11 0.46 -10.96
N ILE A 32 -12.15 1.09 -10.41
CA ILE A 32 -12.65 0.81 -9.05
C ILE A 32 -13.24 -0.59 -8.83
N ASP A 33 -13.51 -1.36 -9.88
CA ASP A 33 -13.95 -2.75 -9.70
C ASP A 33 -12.98 -3.51 -8.76
N PHE A 34 -11.72 -3.05 -8.70
CA PHE A 34 -10.71 -3.53 -7.76
C PHE A 34 -10.90 -3.16 -6.28
N VAL A 35 -11.47 -2.01 -5.88
CA VAL A 35 -11.72 -1.72 -4.45
C VAL A 35 -12.71 -2.75 -3.87
N CYS A 36 -13.61 -3.26 -4.72
CA CYS A 36 -14.50 -4.37 -4.38
C CYS A 36 -13.77 -5.73 -4.43
N GLU A 37 -12.80 -5.94 -5.33
CA GLU A 37 -11.96 -7.16 -5.36
C GLU A 37 -10.79 -7.17 -4.35
N MET A 38 -10.58 -6.06 -3.63
CA MET A 38 -9.38 -5.69 -2.84
C MET A 38 -9.00 -6.70 -1.77
N PHE A 39 -9.94 -7.54 -1.36
CA PHE A 39 -9.70 -8.65 -0.44
C PHE A 39 -10.44 -9.93 -0.86
N SER A 40 -10.75 -10.07 -2.15
CA SER A 40 -11.17 -11.36 -2.69
C SER A 40 -10.12 -12.42 -2.36
N ALA A 41 -10.55 -13.67 -2.19
CA ALA A 41 -9.65 -14.78 -1.88
C ALA A 41 -8.50 -14.96 -2.91
N ARG A 42 -8.63 -14.38 -4.12
CA ARG A 42 -7.57 -14.36 -5.15
C ARG A 42 -6.38 -13.45 -4.78
N HIS A 43 -6.61 -12.47 -3.92
CA HIS A 43 -5.62 -11.50 -3.43
C HIS A 43 -5.32 -11.64 -1.93
N GLY A 44 -6.09 -12.47 -1.22
CA GLY A 44 -5.83 -12.91 0.14
C GLY A 44 -4.54 -13.70 0.25
N GLY A 45 -3.84 -13.52 1.37
CA GLY A 45 -2.74 -14.38 1.77
C GLY A 45 -3.28 -15.71 2.31
N ASN A 46 -2.37 -16.63 2.64
CA ASN A 46 -2.72 -17.98 3.11
C ASN A 46 -2.90 -18.03 4.65
N VAL A 47 -3.46 -16.99 5.29
CA VAL A 47 -3.50 -16.92 6.76
C VAL A 47 -4.91 -17.30 7.28
N GLU A 48 -5.01 -18.30 8.15
CA GLU A 48 -6.30 -18.81 8.70
C GLU A 48 -7.18 -17.74 9.39
N GLY A 49 -6.60 -16.58 9.75
CA GLY A 49 -7.31 -15.43 10.33
C GLY A 49 -7.95 -14.46 9.32
N GLU A 50 -7.70 -14.59 8.00
CA GLU A 50 -8.22 -13.65 6.98
C GLU A 50 -9.74 -13.75 6.80
N SER A 51 -10.36 -14.86 7.20
CA SER A 51 -11.77 -15.18 6.97
C SER A 51 -12.74 -14.04 7.33
N ARG A 52 -12.59 -13.40 8.49
CA ARG A 52 -13.54 -12.35 8.94
C ARG A 52 -13.43 -11.01 8.23
N MET A 53 -12.25 -10.63 7.73
CA MET A 53 -12.12 -9.44 6.88
C MET A 53 -12.45 -9.82 5.44
N ALA A 54 -11.89 -10.92 4.91
CA ALA A 54 -12.22 -11.44 3.59
C ALA A 54 -13.74 -11.56 3.39
N GLU A 55 -14.50 -12.06 4.36
CA GLU A 55 -15.98 -12.09 4.33
C GLU A 55 -16.64 -10.69 4.25
N ARG A 56 -16.06 -9.64 4.85
CA ARG A 56 -16.58 -8.25 4.78
C ARG A 56 -16.36 -7.64 3.41
N PHE A 57 -15.32 -8.08 2.73
CA PHE A 57 -14.85 -7.56 1.45
C PHE A 57 -15.12 -8.49 0.26
N ASP A 58 -15.62 -9.70 0.49
CA ASP A 58 -16.14 -10.62 -0.53
C ASP A 58 -17.52 -10.17 -1.02
N ARG A 59 -17.62 -8.86 -1.30
CA ARG A 59 -18.79 -8.23 -1.89
C ARG A 59 -18.72 -8.47 -3.38
N LYS A 60 -19.84 -8.94 -3.95
CA LYS A 60 -19.91 -9.12 -5.39
C LYS A 60 -20.03 -7.74 -6.04
N PRO A 61 -19.44 -7.53 -7.22
CA PRO A 61 -19.61 -6.29 -7.99
C PRO A 61 -21.07 -5.87 -8.22
N ASP A 62 -22.00 -6.83 -8.11
CA ASP A 62 -23.44 -6.68 -8.31
C ASP A 62 -24.20 -6.40 -7.00
N ASP A 63 -23.51 -6.34 -5.85
CA ASP A 63 -24.15 -6.06 -4.57
C ASP A 63 -24.79 -4.65 -4.59
N PRO A 64 -25.99 -4.45 -4.00
CA PRO A 64 -26.72 -3.18 -4.06
C PRO A 64 -25.94 -1.95 -3.54
N ALA A 65 -24.92 -2.17 -2.72
CA ALA A 65 -24.05 -1.13 -2.17
C ALA A 65 -22.93 -0.68 -3.13
N CYS A 66 -22.47 -1.54 -4.05
CA CYS A 66 -21.36 -1.28 -4.95
C CYS A 66 -21.61 -0.15 -5.96
N PRO A 67 -22.82 0.03 -6.55
CA PRO A 67 -23.10 1.15 -7.45
C PRO A 67 -22.85 2.54 -6.84
N ALA A 68 -23.26 2.74 -5.58
CA ALA A 68 -23.07 4.02 -4.89
C ALA A 68 -21.58 4.31 -4.61
N LEU A 69 -20.79 3.27 -4.30
CA LEU A 69 -19.35 3.39 -4.14
C LEU A 69 -18.66 3.73 -5.47
N ARG A 70 -19.06 3.07 -6.57
CA ARG A 70 -18.58 3.38 -7.93
C ARG A 70 -18.85 4.83 -8.30
N GLU A 71 -20.05 5.32 -8.02
CA GLU A 71 -20.41 6.70 -8.32
C GLU A 71 -19.58 7.71 -7.50
N ALA A 72 -19.42 7.47 -6.19
CA ALA A 72 -18.61 8.33 -5.33
C ALA A 72 -17.14 8.40 -5.79
N PHE A 73 -16.59 7.26 -6.22
CA PHE A 73 -15.24 7.22 -6.76
C PHE A 73 -15.11 7.86 -8.14
N ALA A 74 -16.10 7.66 -9.03
CA ALA A 74 -16.11 8.34 -10.32
C ALA A 74 -16.09 9.87 -10.15
N ARG A 75 -16.80 10.39 -9.15
CA ARG A 75 -16.76 11.82 -8.78
C ARG A 75 -15.41 12.23 -8.18
N LEU A 76 -14.79 11.37 -7.37
CA LEU A 76 -13.44 11.60 -6.84
C LEU A 76 -12.43 11.74 -7.98
N ILE A 77 -12.46 10.84 -8.95
CA ILE A 77 -11.62 10.92 -10.16
C ILE A 77 -11.89 12.21 -10.92
N GLN A 78 -13.15 12.52 -11.21
CA GLN A 78 -13.51 13.69 -12.04
C GLN A 78 -13.16 15.03 -11.38
N SER A 79 -13.18 15.07 -10.06
CA SER A 79 -12.78 16.26 -9.28
C SER A 79 -11.26 16.44 -9.24
N GLY A 80 -10.49 15.43 -9.68
CA GLY A 80 -9.06 15.50 -9.85
C GLY A 80 -8.66 16.01 -11.23
N THR A 81 -8.11 17.22 -11.28
CA THR A 81 -7.12 17.58 -12.32
C THR A 81 -5.89 18.06 -11.55
N PRO A 82 -4.73 17.39 -11.65
CA PRO A 82 -4.05 17.10 -12.91
C PRO A 82 -3.64 15.63 -13.12
N ALA A 83 -3.05 15.38 -14.30
CA ALA A 83 -2.67 14.13 -14.97
C ALA A 83 -2.90 12.81 -14.21
N PRO A 84 -3.60 11.81 -14.81
CA PRO A 84 -3.56 10.45 -14.29
C PRO A 84 -2.10 10.03 -14.06
N ALA A 85 -1.87 9.07 -13.15
CA ALA A 85 -0.54 8.51 -12.89
C ALA A 85 0.23 8.41 -14.21
N SER A 86 1.40 9.05 -14.25
CA SER A 86 2.17 9.16 -15.48
C SER A 86 2.43 7.76 -16.05
N ALA A 87 2.59 7.66 -17.37
CA ALA A 87 2.94 6.39 -17.99
C ALA A 87 4.22 5.78 -17.36
N GLU A 88 5.11 6.63 -16.85
CA GLU A 88 6.30 6.25 -16.09
C GLU A 88 5.94 5.61 -14.74
N GLU A 89 5.07 6.22 -13.94
CA GLU A 89 4.62 5.64 -12.65
C GLU A 89 3.89 4.31 -12.83
N ILE A 90 3.04 4.21 -13.85
CA ILE A 90 2.34 2.95 -14.19
C ILE A 90 3.35 1.88 -14.59
N ASN A 91 4.33 2.24 -15.42
CA ASN A 91 5.39 1.34 -15.85
C ASN A 91 6.27 0.91 -14.68
N ASP A 92 6.59 1.80 -13.74
CA ASP A 92 7.38 1.49 -12.54
C ASP A 92 6.65 0.50 -11.63
N LEU A 93 5.35 0.70 -11.41
CA LEU A 93 4.52 -0.24 -10.63
C LEU A 93 4.43 -1.61 -11.32
N ALA A 94 4.24 -1.64 -12.65
CA ALA A 94 4.16 -2.86 -13.43
C ALA A 94 5.50 -3.62 -13.40
N THR A 95 6.60 -2.92 -13.64
CA THR A 95 7.97 -3.47 -13.63
C THR A 95 8.32 -4.00 -12.24
N CYS A 96 8.00 -3.25 -11.18
CA CYS A 96 8.19 -3.69 -9.80
C CYS A 96 7.43 -5.01 -9.52
N ARG A 97 6.17 -5.10 -9.97
CA ARG A 97 5.34 -6.30 -9.82
C ARG A 97 5.94 -7.50 -10.55
N GLU A 98 6.38 -7.31 -11.79
CA GLU A 98 7.01 -8.35 -12.61
C GLU A 98 8.30 -8.87 -11.97
N LYS A 99 9.17 -7.98 -11.49
CA LYS A 99 10.39 -8.35 -10.77
C LYS A 99 10.08 -9.20 -9.55
N ILE A 100 9.10 -8.80 -8.73
CA ILE A 100 8.71 -9.56 -7.52
C ILE A 100 8.12 -10.93 -7.87
N VAL A 101 7.37 -11.04 -8.97
CA VAL A 101 6.83 -12.33 -9.45
C VAL A 101 7.93 -13.24 -9.97
N ALA A 102 8.90 -12.68 -10.72
CA ALA A 102 10.01 -13.41 -11.32
C ALA A 102 11.15 -13.73 -10.33
N ALA A 103 11.12 -13.18 -9.11
CA ALA A 103 12.19 -13.31 -8.14
C ALA A 103 12.48 -14.78 -7.81
N PHE A 104 13.72 -15.20 -8.05
CA PHE A 104 14.20 -16.53 -7.69
C PHE A 104 14.15 -16.71 -6.17
N ARG A 105 13.72 -17.90 -5.74
CA ARG A 105 13.64 -18.26 -4.33
C ARG A 105 14.79 -19.21 -3.98
N ASP A 106 15.49 -18.89 -2.91
CA ASP A 106 16.47 -19.80 -2.31
C ASP A 106 15.79 -20.96 -1.56
N ASP A 107 16.61 -21.86 -1.01
CA ASP A 107 16.18 -23.04 -0.28
C ASP A 107 15.39 -22.70 1.00
N GLU A 108 15.51 -21.47 1.51
CA GLU A 108 14.76 -20.94 2.65
C GLU A 108 13.47 -20.20 2.22
N SER A 109 13.08 -20.29 0.94
CA SER A 109 11.96 -19.57 0.35
C SER A 109 12.06 -18.04 0.42
N ARG A 110 13.28 -17.51 0.58
CA ARG A 110 13.58 -16.08 0.50
C ARG A 110 13.94 -15.72 -0.94
N ALA A 111 13.63 -14.49 -1.32
CA ALA A 111 13.92 -13.96 -2.65
C ALA A 111 14.45 -12.53 -2.53
N SER A 112 15.12 -12.05 -3.57
CA SER A 112 15.56 -10.65 -3.63
C SER A 112 15.40 -10.08 -5.03
N VAL A 113 15.07 -8.79 -5.11
CA VAL A 113 14.98 -8.04 -6.36
C VAL A 113 15.70 -6.71 -6.29
N ALA A 114 16.26 -6.29 -7.41
CA ALA A 114 16.87 -4.98 -7.59
C ALA A 114 15.81 -3.99 -8.10
N LEU A 115 15.53 -2.95 -7.31
CA LEU A 115 14.56 -1.90 -7.62
C LEU A 115 15.25 -0.54 -7.79
N SER A 116 14.85 0.23 -8.79
CA SER A 116 15.21 1.65 -8.90
C SER A 116 14.59 2.45 -7.74
N THR A 117 15.05 3.68 -7.54
CA THR A 117 14.45 4.55 -6.52
C THR A 117 12.97 4.87 -6.83
N PRO A 118 12.58 5.17 -8.09
CA PRO A 118 11.16 5.29 -8.47
C PRO A 118 10.33 4.03 -8.20
N GLU A 119 10.81 2.85 -8.63
CA GLU A 119 10.11 1.57 -8.39
C GLU A 119 9.91 1.31 -6.89
N LEU A 120 10.94 1.57 -6.08
CA LEU A 120 10.88 1.43 -4.63
C LEU A 120 9.90 2.42 -3.98
N ALA A 121 9.85 3.66 -4.48
CA ALA A 121 8.88 4.66 -4.04
C ALA A 121 7.44 4.27 -4.42
N GLY A 122 7.23 3.71 -5.61
CA GLY A 122 5.95 3.15 -6.05
C GLY A 122 5.48 2.02 -5.14
N LEU A 123 6.35 1.05 -4.84
CA LEU A 123 6.05 -0.02 -3.89
C LEU A 123 5.68 0.50 -2.50
N ARG A 124 6.40 1.51 -1.98
CA ARG A 124 6.08 2.16 -0.70
C ARG A 124 4.66 2.74 -0.71
N THR A 125 4.33 3.51 -1.74
CA THR A 125 3.02 4.18 -1.87
C THR A 125 1.89 3.16 -2.01
N ALA A 126 2.11 2.09 -2.78
CA ALA A 126 1.16 1.00 -2.92
C ALA A 126 0.90 0.26 -1.60
N CYS A 127 1.94 -0.04 -0.82
CA CYS A 127 1.81 -0.66 0.50
C CYS A 127 1.10 0.26 1.51
N GLU A 128 1.36 1.57 1.45
CA GLU A 128 0.66 2.56 2.27
C GLU A 128 -0.83 2.59 1.96
N LEU A 129 -1.20 2.68 0.68
CA LEU A 129 -2.59 2.65 0.25
C LEU A 129 -3.30 1.37 0.72
N TYR A 130 -2.68 0.21 0.51
CA TYR A 130 -3.21 -1.08 0.94
C TYR A 130 -3.51 -1.08 2.44
N ALA A 131 -2.55 -0.66 3.27
CA ALA A 131 -2.72 -0.66 4.71
C ALA A 131 -3.76 0.37 5.18
N ARG A 132 -3.78 1.58 4.60
CA ARG A 132 -4.73 2.64 4.93
C ARG A 132 -6.17 2.24 4.63
N LEU A 133 -6.43 1.64 3.47
CA LEU A 133 -7.76 1.15 3.12
C LEU A 133 -8.19 0.00 4.04
N ALA A 134 -7.28 -0.91 4.38
CA ALA A 134 -7.56 -2.03 5.28
C ALA A 134 -7.90 -1.62 6.72
N ILE A 135 -7.56 -0.40 7.14
CA ILE A 135 -7.92 0.15 8.45
C ILE A 135 -9.12 1.11 8.42
N GLY A 136 -9.75 1.29 7.25
CA GLY A 136 -10.92 2.16 7.11
C GLY A 136 -10.59 3.61 6.75
N GLN A 137 -9.37 3.93 6.32
CA GLN A 137 -8.99 5.27 5.87
C GLN A 137 -9.17 5.41 4.35
N GLY A 138 -10.42 5.46 3.90
CA GLY A 138 -10.78 5.59 2.48
C GLY A 138 -10.24 6.88 1.83
N TRP A 139 -10.15 7.97 2.60
CA TRP A 139 -9.63 9.25 2.15
C TRP A 139 -8.19 9.18 1.60
N ALA A 140 -7.41 8.16 1.99
CA ALA A 140 -6.05 7.95 1.47
C ALA A 140 -6.02 7.72 -0.05
N ALA A 141 -7.11 7.23 -0.64
CA ALA A 141 -7.24 7.05 -2.08
C ALA A 141 -7.08 8.39 -2.83
N ALA A 142 -7.60 9.49 -2.30
CA ALA A 142 -7.48 10.81 -2.94
C ALA A 142 -6.02 11.27 -3.00
N GLY A 143 -5.26 11.07 -1.93
CA GLY A 143 -3.83 11.38 -1.90
C GLY A 143 -3.02 10.50 -2.86
N TYR A 144 -3.37 9.20 -2.95
CA TYR A 144 -2.74 8.28 -3.90
C TYR A 144 -3.00 8.67 -5.36
N LEU A 145 -4.22 9.14 -5.66
CA LEU A 145 -4.62 9.60 -6.99
C LEU A 145 -4.12 11.02 -7.33
N GLY A 146 -3.38 11.67 -6.43
CA GLY A 146 -2.88 13.03 -6.65
C GLY A 146 -4.01 14.07 -6.73
N CYS A 147 -5.15 13.83 -6.07
CA CYS A 147 -6.28 14.74 -6.12
C CYS A 147 -5.90 16.12 -5.50
N PRO A 148 -6.28 17.24 -6.15
CA PRO A 148 -6.06 18.59 -5.64
C PRO A 148 -6.90 18.87 -4.38
N GLU A 149 -6.52 19.91 -3.63
CA GLU A 149 -7.17 20.26 -2.34
C GLU A 149 -8.67 20.59 -2.47
N ASP A 150 -9.11 21.12 -3.62
CA ASP A 150 -10.52 21.40 -3.91
C ASP A 150 -11.35 20.13 -4.14
N ALA A 151 -10.71 18.99 -4.40
CA ALA A 151 -11.35 17.67 -4.44
C ALA A 151 -11.66 17.11 -3.04
N ALA A 152 -11.38 17.84 -1.95
CA ALA A 152 -11.63 17.40 -0.57
C ALA A 152 -13.08 16.94 -0.34
N GLN A 153 -14.06 17.58 -0.98
CA GLN A 153 -15.47 17.15 -0.87
C GLN A 153 -15.70 15.79 -1.52
N ALA A 154 -15.12 15.54 -2.69
CA ALA A 154 -15.24 14.26 -3.37
C ALA A 154 -14.47 13.16 -2.63
N ALA A 155 -13.31 13.49 -2.05
CA ALA A 155 -12.54 12.58 -1.20
C ALA A 155 -13.33 12.18 0.05
N HIS A 156 -13.99 13.15 0.68
CA HIS A 156 -14.85 12.90 1.83
C HIS A 156 -16.08 12.04 1.47
N ALA A 157 -16.72 12.32 0.34
CA ALA A 157 -17.86 11.54 -0.15
C ALA A 157 -17.46 10.09 -0.45
N PHE A 158 -16.31 9.88 -1.07
CA PHE A 158 -15.76 8.53 -1.29
C PHE A 158 -15.47 7.83 0.03
N ASP A 159 -14.75 8.47 0.95
CA ASP A 159 -14.40 7.90 2.26
C ASP A 159 -15.64 7.53 3.09
N GLN A 160 -16.69 8.35 3.06
CA GLN A 160 -17.97 8.03 3.70
C GLN A 160 -18.60 6.78 3.09
N ARG A 161 -18.75 6.70 1.76
CA ARG A 161 -19.34 5.52 1.10
C ARG A 161 -18.51 4.27 1.31
N PHE A 162 -17.19 4.40 1.23
CA PHE A 162 -16.26 3.31 1.49
C PHE A 162 -16.48 2.71 2.89
N ARG A 163 -16.56 3.56 3.92
CA ARG A 163 -16.78 3.11 5.30
C ARG A 163 -18.18 2.59 5.55
N GLU A 164 -19.23 3.23 5.04
CA GLU A 164 -20.60 2.74 5.17
C GLU A 164 -20.77 1.30 4.69
N ILE A 165 -20.00 0.91 3.67
CA ILE A 165 -20.12 -0.40 3.02
C ILE A 165 -19.22 -1.43 3.68
N LEU A 166 -17.96 -1.08 3.94
CA LEU A 166 -16.92 -2.02 4.34
C LEU A 166 -16.59 -1.98 5.83
N PHE A 167 -16.96 -0.89 6.50
CA PHE A 167 -16.72 -0.66 7.92
C PHE A 167 -17.92 0.03 8.61
N PRO A 168 -19.16 -0.49 8.45
CA PRO A 168 -20.38 0.16 8.95
C PRO A 168 -20.39 0.37 10.47
N GLU A 169 -19.55 -0.36 11.20
CA GLU A 169 -19.38 -0.23 12.64
C GLU A 169 -18.53 0.98 13.07
N LEU A 170 -17.74 1.56 12.15
CA LEU A 170 -16.90 2.71 12.46
C LEU A 170 -17.75 3.98 12.46
N ARG A 171 -17.50 4.85 13.44
CA ARG A 171 -18.03 6.21 13.42
C ARG A 171 -17.41 7.01 12.26
N SER A 172 -18.09 8.07 11.84
CA SER A 172 -17.66 8.93 10.72
C SER A 172 -16.31 9.63 10.94
N ASP A 173 -15.76 9.64 12.15
CA ASP A 173 -14.44 10.20 12.49
C ASP A 173 -13.41 9.12 12.89
N ALA A 174 -13.76 7.84 12.80
CA ALA A 174 -12.95 6.73 13.29
C ALA A 174 -12.38 5.86 12.17
N TYR A 175 -11.23 5.27 12.48
CA TYR A 175 -10.56 4.21 11.74
C TYR A 175 -9.90 3.26 12.74
N TYR A 176 -9.58 2.05 12.31
CA TYR A 176 -8.85 1.12 13.15
C TYR A 176 -7.39 1.54 13.27
N GLY A 177 -6.79 1.44 14.45
CA GLY A 177 -5.34 1.43 14.53
C GLY A 177 -4.78 0.21 13.79
N ILE A 178 -3.62 0.31 13.13
CA ILE A 178 -2.97 -0.83 12.46
C ILE A 178 -2.76 -2.04 13.39
N ASN A 179 -2.68 -1.78 14.70
CA ASN A 179 -2.58 -2.76 15.79
C ASN A 179 -3.90 -3.38 16.26
N SER A 180 -5.05 -2.88 15.79
CA SER A 180 -6.35 -3.42 16.14
C SER A 180 -6.42 -4.88 15.72
N GLN A 181 -6.89 -5.77 16.59
CA GLN A 181 -7.09 -7.19 16.27
C GLN A 181 -8.07 -7.42 15.11
N LEU A 182 -8.85 -6.40 14.76
CA LEU A 182 -9.81 -6.41 13.64
C LEU A 182 -9.14 -6.16 12.29
N VAL A 183 -7.88 -5.71 12.27
CA VAL A 183 -7.10 -5.47 11.05
C VAL A 183 -6.39 -6.75 10.61
N HIS A 184 -6.41 -7.01 9.30
CA HIS A 184 -5.82 -8.19 8.70
C HIS A 184 -4.28 -8.20 8.82
N ASP A 185 -3.68 -9.40 8.93
CA ASP A 185 -2.23 -9.56 9.03
C ASP A 185 -1.49 -9.00 7.80
N ASN A 186 -2.02 -9.18 6.60
CA ASN A 186 -1.44 -8.61 5.36
C ASN A 186 -1.38 -7.08 5.41
N ALA A 187 -2.33 -6.41 6.06
CA ALA A 187 -2.28 -4.95 6.21
C ALA A 187 -1.13 -4.53 7.15
N ARG A 188 -0.88 -5.31 8.21
CA ARG A 188 0.28 -5.11 9.10
C ARG A 188 1.59 -5.41 8.38
N VAL A 189 1.64 -6.46 7.57
CA VAL A 189 2.81 -6.77 6.73
C VAL A 189 3.04 -5.66 5.70
N ALA A 190 2.01 -5.16 5.03
CA ALA A 190 2.11 -4.03 4.11
C ALA A 190 2.62 -2.77 4.84
N TRP A 191 2.12 -2.52 6.05
CA TRP A 191 2.63 -1.45 6.91
C TRP A 191 4.11 -1.63 7.24
N ASP A 192 4.54 -2.83 7.65
CA ASP A 192 5.94 -3.10 7.95
C ASP A 192 6.85 -2.88 6.73
N ILE A 193 6.45 -3.40 5.56
CA ILE A 193 7.15 -3.18 4.29
C ILE A 193 7.28 -1.68 4.00
N LEU A 194 6.19 -0.91 4.12
CA LEU A 194 6.21 0.53 3.90
C LEU A 194 7.19 1.23 4.85
N GLN A 195 7.20 0.87 6.15
CA GLN A 195 8.06 1.53 7.14
C GLN A 195 9.53 1.24 6.87
N VAL A 196 9.88 0.00 6.49
CA VAL A 196 11.25 -0.35 6.10
C VAL A 196 11.67 0.49 4.88
N ILE A 197 10.89 0.47 3.80
CA ILE A 197 11.23 1.19 2.58
C ILE A 197 11.34 2.70 2.84
N ARG A 198 10.34 3.28 3.52
CA ARG A 198 10.29 4.70 3.86
C ARG A 198 11.52 5.12 4.67
N ARG A 199 11.96 4.30 5.63
CA ARG A 199 13.17 4.56 6.40
C ARG A 199 14.39 4.65 5.49
N HIS A 200 14.57 3.70 4.58
CA HIS A 200 15.71 3.69 3.67
C HIS A 200 15.70 4.87 2.69
N LEU A 201 14.54 5.20 2.12
CA LEU A 201 14.37 6.37 1.25
C LEU A 201 14.65 7.68 2.00
N ALA A 202 14.17 7.83 3.24
CA ALA A 202 14.41 9.03 4.04
C ALA A 202 15.88 9.20 4.44
N PHE A 203 16.56 8.11 4.82
CA PHE A 203 18.01 8.15 5.07
C PHE A 203 18.78 8.52 3.80
N ASN A 204 18.43 7.94 2.66
CA ASN A 204 19.03 8.26 1.36
C ASN A 204 18.89 9.74 0.99
N ALA A 205 17.70 10.32 1.16
CA ALA A 205 17.46 11.74 0.88
C ALA A 205 18.35 12.69 1.73
N LEU A 206 18.82 12.22 2.89
CA LEU A 206 19.73 12.94 3.78
C LEU A 206 21.20 12.56 3.59
N GLY A 207 21.53 11.70 2.62
CA GLY A 207 22.89 11.18 2.43
C GLY A 207 23.37 10.25 3.54
N LYS A 208 22.45 9.59 4.25
CA LYS A 208 22.72 8.72 5.42
C LYS A 208 22.51 7.24 5.10
N VAL A 209 23.03 6.36 5.95
CA VAL A 209 22.96 4.90 5.87
C VAL A 209 22.26 4.31 7.10
N VAL A 210 21.22 3.51 6.87
CA VAL A 210 20.50 2.82 7.95
C VAL A 210 21.42 1.84 8.68
N GLY A 211 21.44 1.90 10.01
CA GLY A 211 22.26 1.03 10.85
C GLY A 211 23.67 1.57 11.13
N GLN A 212 24.13 2.56 10.36
CA GLN A 212 25.39 3.27 10.61
C GLN A 212 25.14 4.66 11.17
N ASP A 213 24.23 5.41 10.55
CA ASP A 213 23.92 6.77 10.97
C ASP A 213 22.79 6.84 12.00
N LYS A 214 22.89 7.83 12.88
CA LYS A 214 21.81 8.14 13.84
C LYS A 214 20.66 8.83 13.12
N ARG A 215 19.44 8.42 13.48
CA ARG A 215 18.20 9.05 13.03
C ARG A 215 18.20 10.52 13.45
N ASP A 216 17.97 11.42 12.50
CA ASP A 216 17.72 12.82 12.79
C ASP A 216 16.22 13.05 12.97
N VAL A 217 15.79 13.04 14.23
CA VAL A 217 14.39 13.15 14.60
C VAL A 217 13.81 14.53 14.27
N ARG A 218 14.56 15.53 13.78
CA ARG A 218 14.02 16.85 13.40
C ARG A 218 13.70 16.93 11.92
N THR A 219 14.56 16.39 11.07
CA THR A 219 14.42 16.38 9.61
C THR A 219 13.70 15.13 9.10
N MET A 220 13.70 14.06 9.90
CA MET A 220 12.97 12.82 9.64
C MET A 220 11.65 12.74 10.44
N LYS A 221 10.97 13.89 10.63
CA LYS A 221 9.60 13.95 11.16
C LYS A 221 8.59 13.91 10.03
N GLY A 222 7.76 12.88 10.03
CA GLY A 222 6.38 12.93 9.56
C GLY A 222 5.47 12.51 10.72
N PRO A 223 4.17 12.85 10.70
CA PRO A 223 3.23 12.61 11.81
C PRO A 223 3.15 11.16 12.30
N GLU A 224 3.59 10.17 11.52
CA GLU A 224 3.71 8.78 11.94
C GLU A 224 5.05 8.27 11.41
N PHE A 225 5.98 7.93 12.29
CA PHE A 225 7.16 7.13 11.92
C PHE A 225 7.17 6.00 12.96
N ASP A 226 6.13 5.19 12.88
CA ASP A 226 6.04 3.99 13.70
C ASP A 226 7.18 3.08 13.26
N ASP A 227 7.99 2.66 14.22
CA ASP A 227 8.96 1.60 13.94
C ASP A 227 8.19 0.40 13.35
N PRO A 228 8.75 -0.33 12.36
CA PRO A 228 8.10 -1.52 11.84
C PRO A 228 7.73 -2.42 13.02
N MET A 229 6.53 -3.03 12.95
CA MET A 229 5.85 -3.75 14.03
C MET A 229 6.59 -5.03 14.51
N GLN A 230 7.85 -5.21 14.10
CA GLN A 230 8.74 -6.33 14.36
C GLN A 230 8.21 -7.68 13.86
N ARG A 231 7.06 -7.73 13.19
CA ARG A 231 6.52 -8.94 12.57
C ARG A 231 7.34 -9.29 11.34
N SER A 232 7.50 -8.32 10.44
CA SER A 232 8.66 -8.29 9.57
C SER A 232 9.82 -7.76 10.43
N ARG A 233 10.54 -8.63 11.14
CA ARG A 233 11.88 -8.22 11.61
C ARG A 233 12.60 -7.62 10.40
N LEU A 234 13.33 -6.51 10.55
CA LEU A 234 14.19 -5.93 9.50
C LEU A 234 15.11 -6.99 8.83
N GLU A 235 15.29 -8.14 9.50
CA GLU A 235 15.99 -9.31 8.99
C GLU A 235 15.23 -10.09 7.89
N LEU A 236 13.89 -10.05 7.87
CA LEU A 236 12.99 -10.78 6.96
C LEU A 236 12.59 -9.98 5.72
N ILE A 237 12.43 -8.65 5.83
CA ILE A 237 12.46 -7.74 4.68
C ILE A 237 13.67 -6.83 4.78
N ARG A 238 14.62 -7.01 3.86
CA ARG A 238 15.87 -6.25 3.80
C ARG A 238 15.77 -5.27 2.65
N CYS A 239 16.21 -4.03 2.84
CA CYS A 239 16.32 -3.03 1.78
C CYS A 239 17.70 -2.40 1.89
N VAL A 240 18.59 -2.61 0.93
CA VAL A 240 19.95 -2.06 0.98
C VAL A 240 20.33 -1.43 -0.36
N PRO A 241 21.15 -0.36 -0.38
CA PRO A 241 21.68 0.17 -1.64
C PRO A 241 22.65 -0.84 -2.25
N GLU A 242 22.50 -1.16 -3.53
CA GLU A 242 23.32 -2.16 -4.23
C GLU A 242 24.80 -1.73 -4.38
N ASN A 243 25.07 -0.42 -4.31
CA ASN A 243 26.40 0.19 -4.37
C ASN A 243 26.74 0.93 -3.07
N SER A 244 26.86 0.20 -1.97
CA SER A 244 27.41 0.72 -0.70
C SER A 244 28.90 0.42 -0.59
#